data_AF-A0A4V2SKI9-F1
#
_entry.id   AF-A0A4V2SKI9-F1
#
_cell.length_a   1.000
_cell.length_b   1.000
_cell.length_c   1.000
_cell.angle_alpha   90.00
_cell.angle_beta   90.00
_cell.angle_gamma   90.00
#
_symmetry.space_group_name_H-M   'P 1'
#
loop_
_entity.id
_entity.type
_entity.pdbx_description
1 polymer ?
#
loop_
_entity_poly.entity_id
_entity_poly.type
_entity_poly.pdbx_seq_one_letter_code
_entity_poly.pdbx_strand_id
1 'polypeptide(L)'
;MDIEEKLEMENLSRSIGKTVKAHRILKDMTIEELARQADLDDKYIGEIERGKANASNYTIYKLARGLGLADPCVLHDDAKREVYPDMQKKRLE
;
A
#
# COMPACT_ATOMS: atom_id res chain seq x y z
N MET A 1 6.85 -1.06 -20.07
CA MET A 1 5.52 -0.73 -19.55
C MET A 1 4.79 0.11 -20.56
N ASP A 2 3.79 -0.50 -21.18
CA ASP A 2 2.77 0.26 -21.89
C ASP A 2 1.93 1.08 -20.89
N ILE A 3 1.05 1.93 -21.44
CA ILE A 3 0.21 2.84 -20.66
C ILE A 3 -0.72 2.06 -19.71
N GLU A 4 -1.14 0.87 -20.12
CA GLU A 4 -2.11 0.07 -19.39
C GLU A 4 -1.48 -0.62 -18.18
N GLU A 5 -0.33 -1.26 -18.35
CA GLU A 5 0.49 -1.85 -17.29
C GLU A 5 0.87 -0.78 -16.24
N LYS A 6 1.15 0.45 -16.70
CA LYS A 6 1.40 1.58 -15.80
C LYS A 6 0.17 1.95 -14.98
N LEU A 7 -1.00 2.03 -15.60
CA LEU A 7 -2.24 2.37 -14.92
C LEU A 7 -2.63 1.30 -13.88
N GLU A 8 -2.41 0.03 -14.19
CA GLU A 8 -2.62 -1.08 -13.25
C GLU A 8 -1.70 -0.97 -12.03
N MET A 9 -0.41 -0.74 -12.26
CA MET A 9 0.56 -0.55 -11.18
C MET A 9 0.20 0.65 -10.30
N GLU A 10 -0.29 1.75 -10.88
CA GLU A 10 -0.78 2.90 -10.13
C GLU A 10 -2.04 2.56 -9.31
N ASN A 11 -2.99 1.81 -9.87
CA ASN A 11 -4.20 1.39 -9.17
C ASN A 11 -3.89 0.46 -7.99
N LEU A 12 -2.98 -0.49 -8.19
CA LEU A 12 -2.48 -1.37 -7.13
C LEU A 12 -1.85 -0.56 -6.00
N SER A 13 -0.94 0.36 -6.34
CA SER A 13 -0.25 1.21 -5.37
C SER A 13 -1.22 2.11 -4.60
N ARG A 14 -2.25 2.67 -5.26
CA ARG A 14 -3.29 3.48 -4.60
C ARG A 14 -4.15 2.66 -3.64
N SER A 15 -4.54 1.45 -4.03
CA SER A 15 -5.37 0.60 -3.19
C SER A 15 -4.61 0.17 -1.91
N ILE A 16 -3.35 -0.24 -2.04
CA ILE A 16 -2.48 -0.54 -0.89
C ILE A 16 -2.26 0.72 -0.02
N GLY A 17 -1.95 1.86 -0.65
CA GLY A 17 -1.73 3.12 0.06
C GLY A 17 -2.93 3.58 0.89
N LYS A 18 -4.14 3.37 0.36
CA LYS A 18 -5.40 3.63 1.07
C LYS A 18 -5.54 2.75 2.31
N THR A 19 -5.23 1.45 2.21
CA THR A 19 -5.26 0.53 3.36
C THR A 19 -4.24 0.94 4.44
N VAL A 20 -3.01 1.28 4.05
CA VAL A 20 -1.97 1.79 4.97
C VAL A 20 -2.47 3.04 5.71
N LYS A 21 -2.99 4.03 4.98
CA LYS A 21 -3.52 5.26 5.55
C LYS A 21 -4.68 5.00 6.52
N ALA A 22 -5.59 4.10 6.17
CA ALA A 22 -6.72 3.75 7.02
C ALA A 22 -6.25 3.17 8.35
N HIS A 23 -5.33 2.20 8.34
CA HIS A 23 -4.78 1.64 9.58
C HIS A 23 -4.00 2.66 10.41
N ARG A 24 -3.25 3.56 9.76
CA ARG A 24 -2.54 4.63 10.46
C ARG A 24 -3.50 5.55 11.21
N ILE A 25 -4.57 6.01 10.53
CA ILE A 25 -5.58 6.89 11.12
C ILE A 25 -6.35 6.19 12.24
N LEU A 26 -6.72 4.91 12.05
CA LEU A 26 -7.39 4.11 13.09
C LEU A 26 -6.57 3.94 14.38
N LYS A 27 -5.26 4.18 14.30
CA LYS A 27 -4.32 4.10 15.43
C LYS A 27 -3.88 5.48 15.92
N ASP A 28 -4.51 6.56 15.45
CA ASP A 28 -4.19 7.94 15.79
C ASP A 28 -2.71 8.31 15.56
N MET A 29 -2.07 7.68 14.57
CA MET A 29 -0.66 7.92 14.26
C MET A 29 -0.49 9.04 13.23
N THR A 30 0.49 9.92 13.41
CA THR A 30 0.94 10.82 12.35
C THR A 30 1.80 10.07 11.33
N ILE A 31 2.10 10.69 10.18
CA ILE A 31 2.98 10.08 9.18
C ILE A 31 4.39 9.90 9.75
N GLU A 32 4.88 10.89 10.50
CA GLU A 32 6.19 10.89 11.15
C GLU A 32 6.27 9.79 12.21
N GLU A 33 5.18 9.56 12.95
CA GLU A 33 5.10 8.49 13.94
C GLU A 33 5.21 7.11 13.27
N LEU A 34 4.44 6.89 12.20
CA LEU A 34 4.53 5.64 11.45
C LEU A 34 5.91 5.48 10.79
N ALA A 35 6.49 6.55 10.27
CA ALA A 35 7.82 6.56 9.66
C ALA A 35 8.88 6.08 10.65
N ARG A 36 8.86 6.65 11.85
CA ARG A 36 9.77 6.24 12.93
C ARG A 36 9.57 4.79 13.35
N GLN A 37 8.33 4.32 13.53
CA GLN A 37 8.06 2.93 13.94
C GLN A 37 8.37 1.92 12.83
N ALA A 38 8.14 2.29 11.58
CA ALA A 38 8.46 1.49 10.41
C ALA A 38 9.94 1.57 10.01
N ASP A 39 10.73 2.49 10.59
CA ASP A 39 12.11 2.79 10.17
C ASP A 39 12.16 3.22 8.68
N LEU A 40 11.27 4.12 8.29
CA LEU A 40 11.13 4.66 6.94
C LEU A 40 11.17 6.18 6.95
N ASP A 41 11.37 6.76 5.78
CA ASP A 41 11.24 8.20 5.55
C ASP A 41 9.77 8.61 5.53
N ASP A 42 9.42 9.70 6.22
CA ASP A 42 8.05 10.21 6.37
C ASP A 42 7.45 10.68 5.03
N LYS A 43 8.25 11.35 4.20
CA LYS A 43 7.85 11.72 2.84
C LYS A 43 7.59 10.47 2.00
N TYR A 44 8.41 9.43 2.12
CA TYR A 44 8.18 8.16 1.44
C TYR A 44 6.86 7.50 1.88
N ILE A 45 6.53 7.50 3.18
CA ILE A 45 5.22 7.03 3.65
C ILE A 45 4.08 7.87 3.04
N GLY A 46 4.22 9.20 3.01
CA GLY A 46 3.24 10.07 2.37
C GLY A 46 3.02 9.73 0.88
N GLU A 47 4.10 9.40 0.15
CA GLU A 47 4.00 8.97 -1.25
C GLU A 47 3.31 7.59 -1.38
N ILE A 48 3.57 6.66 -0.45
CA ILE A 48 2.88 5.36 -0.39
C ILE A 48 1.38 5.56 -0.15
N GLU A 49 0.99 6.36 0.84
CA GLU A 49 -0.43 6.61 1.15
C GLU A 49 -1.21 7.26 0.01
N ARG A 50 -0.52 8.00 -0.86
CA ARG A 50 -1.09 8.61 -2.07
C ARG A 50 -1.03 7.69 -3.30
N GLY A 51 -0.45 6.50 -3.17
CA GLY A 51 -0.21 5.57 -4.28
C GLY A 51 0.77 6.07 -5.33
N LYS A 52 1.66 7.00 -4.97
CA LYS A 52 2.71 7.54 -5.85
C LYS A 52 4.00 6.73 -5.80
N ALA A 53 4.19 5.95 -4.73
CA ALA A 53 5.30 5.04 -4.57
C ALA A 53 4.84 3.59 -4.70
N ASN A 54 5.56 2.82 -5.52
CA ASN A 54 5.44 1.36 -5.52
C ASN A 54 6.23 0.81 -4.32
N ALA A 55 5.52 0.43 -3.26
CA ALA A 55 6.14 -0.11 -2.06
C ALA A 55 6.65 -1.55 -2.33
N SER A 56 7.93 -1.79 -2.04
CA SER A 56 8.48 -3.15 -2.09
C SER A 56 7.80 -4.05 -1.05
N ASN A 57 7.83 -5.37 -1.26
CA ASN A 57 7.33 -6.30 -0.25
C ASN A 57 8.02 -6.11 1.12
N TYR A 58 9.32 -5.83 1.14
CA TYR A 58 10.04 -5.52 2.37
C TYR A 58 9.49 -4.25 3.06
N THR A 59 9.17 -3.21 2.28
CA THR A 59 8.52 -1.99 2.77
C THR A 59 7.16 -2.28 3.37
N ILE A 60 6.34 -3.13 2.74
CA ILE A 60 5.02 -3.51 3.28
C ILE A 60 5.17 -4.19 4.65
N TYR A 61 6.16 -5.07 4.81
CA TYR A 61 6.42 -5.72 6.11
C TYR A 61 6.89 -4.71 7.16
N LYS A 62 7.73 -3.74 6.79
CA LYS A 62 8.13 -2.63 7.68
C LYS A 62 6.94 -1.78 8.11
N LEU A 63 6.03 -1.47 7.18
CA LEU A 63 4.79 -0.75 7.47
C LEU A 63 3.87 -1.54 8.39
N ALA A 64 3.66 -2.84 8.13
CA ALA A 64 2.84 -3.69 8.98
C ALA A 64 3.39 -3.77 10.40
N ARG A 65 4.71 -3.90 10.55
CA ARG A 65 5.39 -3.83 11.85
C ARG A 65 5.19 -2.47 12.51
N GLY A 66 5.40 -1.38 11.78
CA GLY A 66 5.22 -0.02 12.28
C GLY A 66 3.76 0.32 12.62
N LEU A 67 2.79 -0.34 11.99
CA LEU A 67 1.38 -0.25 12.34
C LEU A 67 1.00 -1.21 13.47
N GLY A 68 1.89 -2.10 13.94
CA GLY A 68 1.56 -3.12 14.93
C GLY A 68 0.45 -4.06 14.45
N LEU A 69 0.49 -4.47 13.18
CA LEU A 69 -0.41 -5.48 12.61
C LEU A 69 0.17 -6.88 12.84
N ALA A 70 -0.72 -7.86 13.10
CA ALA A 70 -0.32 -9.25 13.27
C ALA A 70 0.01 -9.94 11.93
N ASP A 71 -0.60 -9.48 10.83
CA ASP A 71 -0.40 -10.02 9.49
C ASP A 71 -0.15 -8.89 8.48
N PRO A 72 1.01 -8.86 7.79
CA PRO A 72 1.27 -7.87 6.74
C PRO A 72 0.35 -8.01 5.51
N CYS A 73 -0.26 -9.19 5.30
CA CYS A 73 -1.15 -9.41 4.17
C CYS A 73 -2.42 -8.57 4.23
N VAL A 74 -2.80 -8.08 5.42
CA VAL A 74 -3.94 -7.17 5.61
C VAL A 74 -3.78 -5.89 4.78
N LEU A 75 -2.54 -5.42 4.57
CA LEU A 75 -2.27 -4.23 3.76
C LEU A 75 -2.58 -4.41 2.26
N HIS A 76 -2.91 -5.63 1.83
CA HIS A 76 -3.32 -5.94 0.47
C HIS A 76 -4.84 -6.16 0.33
N ASP A 77 -5.62 -6.05 1.40
CA ASP A 77 -7.02 -6.50 1.36
C ASP A 77 -7.91 -5.64 0.45
N ASP A 78 -7.68 -4.33 0.35
CA ASP A 78 -8.37 -3.51 -0.65
C ASP A 78 -7.92 -3.89 -2.06
N ALA A 79 -6.61 -4.07 -2.28
CA ALA A 79 -6.07 -4.44 -3.59
C ALA A 79 -6.59 -5.81 -4.08
N LYS A 80 -6.70 -6.80 -3.17
CA LYS A 80 -7.28 -8.11 -3.48
C LYS A 80 -8.74 -8.02 -3.89
N ARG A 81 -9.50 -7.07 -3.33
CA ARG A 81 -10.94 -6.90 -3.61
C ARG A 81 -11.21 -6.01 -4.83
N GLU A 82 -10.42 -4.96 -5.00
CA GLU A 82 -10.66 -3.91 -5.99
C GLU A 82 -9.82 -4.08 -7.26
N VAL A 83 -8.59 -4.58 -7.16
CA VAL A 83 -7.63 -4.59 -8.28
C VAL A 83 -7.41 -5.99 -8.86
N TYR A 84 -7.23 -6.99 -7.99
CA TYR A 84 -6.92 -8.35 -8.44
C TYR A 84 -7.99 -8.98 -9.36
N PRO A 85 -9.31 -8.78 -9.15
CA PRO A 85 -10.32 -9.32 -10.06
C PRO A 85 -10.21 -8.76 -11.48
N ASP A 86 -9.82 -7.49 -11.63
CA ASP A 86 -9.66 -6.87 -12.94
C ASP A 86 -8.42 -7.40 -13.66
N MET A 87 -7.32 -7.63 -12.94
CA MET A 87 -6.14 -8.30 -13.47
C MET A 87 -6.44 -9.73 -13.97
N GLN A 88 -7.38 -10.42 -13.31
CA GLN A 88 -7.78 -11.78 -13.71
C GLN A 88 -8.63 -11.79 -14.99
N LYS A 89 -9.55 -10.83 -15.16
CA LYS A 89 -10.39 -10.72 -16.36
C LYS A 89 -9.57 -10.49 -17.62
N LYS A 90 -8.55 -9.63 -17.53
CA LYS A 90 -7.68 -9.28 -18.67
C LYS A 90 -6.84 -10.42 -19.22
N ARG A 91 -6.62 -11.49 -18.44
CA ARG A 91 -5.91 -12.70 -18.92
C ARG A 91 -6.80 -13.61 -19.77
N LEU A 92 -8.11 -13.36 -19.81
CA LEU A 92 -9.10 -14.17 -20.52
C LEU A 92 -9.60 -13.51 -21.82
N GLU A 93 -9.16 -12.28 -22.09
CA GLU A 93 -9.38 -11.54 -23.35
C GLU A 93 -8.14 -11.64 -24.25
#